data_AF-A0A536XF65-F1
#
_entry.id   AF-A0A536XF65-F1
#
_cell.length_a   1.000
_cell.length_b   1.000
_cell.length_c   1.000
_cell.angle_alpha   90.00
_cell.angle_beta   90.00
_cell.angle_gamma   90.00
#
_symmetry.space_group_name_H-M   'P 1'
#
loop_
_entity.id
_entity.type
_entity.pdbx_description
1 polymer ?
#
loop_
_entity_poly.entity_id
_entity_poly.type
_entity_poly.pdbx_seq_one_letter_code
_entity_poly.pdbx_strand_id
1 'polypeptide(L)'
;MKLMPQSWSAFLFRHPLLTFILMGAFFLSFGVLSVNLFFLLKANIKLFIDYGLMVIDDGALDQLLELLGQTYLCVMFLAFFSISERILVKRLTAQRLAALGPPPRSEDQAS
;
A
#
# COMPACT_ATOMS: atom_id res chain seq x y z
N MET A 1 -13.63 12.05 17.33
CA MET A 1 -12.19 11.75 17.49
C MET A 1 -11.41 12.63 16.51
N LYS A 2 -10.66 13.59 17.04
CA LYS A 2 -9.93 14.63 16.31
C LYS A 2 -8.45 14.23 16.38
N LEU A 3 -7.95 13.48 15.40
CA LEU A 3 -6.56 13.00 15.40
C LEU A 3 -5.99 13.09 13.97
N MET A 4 -5.46 14.27 13.64
CA MET A 4 -4.12 14.48 13.07
C MET A 4 -4.02 15.90 12.49
N PRO A 5 -2.92 16.63 12.74
CA PRO A 5 -2.73 17.99 12.27
C PRO A 5 -2.65 18.01 10.73
N GLN A 6 -3.65 18.62 10.08
CA GLN A 6 -3.72 18.74 8.61
C GLN A 6 -2.50 19.40 7.96
N SER A 7 -1.68 20.11 8.76
CA SER A 7 -0.45 20.75 8.31
C SER A 7 0.63 19.75 7.89
N TRP A 8 0.68 18.56 8.48
CA TRP A 8 1.72 17.56 8.18
C TRP A 8 1.47 16.82 6.88
N SER A 9 0.22 16.42 6.62
CA SER A 9 -0.16 15.83 5.33
C SER A 9 0.00 16.84 4.20
N ALA A 10 -0.43 18.10 4.40
CA ALA A 10 -0.23 19.15 3.41
C ALA A 10 1.25 19.43 3.09
N PHE A 11 2.14 19.30 4.08
CA PHE A 11 3.59 19.46 3.90
C PHE A 11 4.21 18.26 3.16
N LEU A 12 3.82 17.03 3.52
CA LEU A 12 4.22 15.81 2.80
C LEU A 12 3.75 15.81 1.33
N PHE A 13 2.54 16.31 1.07
CA PHE A 13 1.95 16.44 -0.27
C PHE A 13 2.50 17.62 -1.09
N ARG A 14 3.32 18.50 -0.50
CA ARG A 14 3.99 19.63 -1.18
C ARG A 14 5.17 19.15 -2.04
N HIS A 15 5.85 18.07 -1.64
CA HIS A 15 7.02 17.53 -2.34
C HIS A 15 6.73 16.16 -2.97
N PRO A 16 6.65 16.05 -4.32
CA PRO A 16 6.34 14.79 -4.99
C PRO A 16 7.39 13.69 -4.72
N LEU A 17 8.64 14.09 -4.46
CA LEU A 17 9.71 13.18 -4.06
C LEU A 17 9.44 12.50 -2.70
N LEU A 18 8.87 13.24 -1.75
CA LEU A 18 8.47 12.72 -0.44
C LEU A 18 7.33 11.71 -0.59
N THR A 19 6.36 11.99 -1.46
CA THR A 19 5.27 11.04 -1.77
C THR A 19 5.81 9.75 -2.40
N PHE A 20 6.82 9.87 -3.27
CA PHE A 20 7.48 8.71 -3.90
C PHE A 20 8.28 7.87 -2.90
N ILE A 21 9.08 8.51 -2.02
CA ILE A 21 9.83 7.81 -0.97
C ILE A 21 8.87 7.09 -0.01
N LEU A 22 7.79 7.76 0.40
CA LEU A 22 6.80 7.20 1.30
C LEU A 22 6.08 6.00 0.67
N MET A 23 5.77 6.09 -0.62
CA MET A 23 5.21 4.99 -1.40
C MET A 23 6.18 3.81 -1.46
N GLY A 24 7.47 4.05 -1.70
CA GLY A 24 8.52 3.01 -1.62
C GLY A 24 8.63 2.38 -0.24
N ALA A 25 8.58 3.17 0.83
CA ALA A 25 8.64 2.68 2.20
C ALA A 25 7.42 1.80 2.55
N PHE A 26 6.22 2.17 2.12
CA PHE A 26 5.02 1.33 2.29
C PHE A 26 5.10 0.04 1.48
N PHE A 27 5.60 0.10 0.25
CA PHE A 27 5.80 -1.10 -0.58
C PHE A 27 6.81 -2.07 0.04
N LEU A 28 7.93 -1.56 0.53
CA LEU A 28 8.95 -2.37 1.18
C LEU A 28 8.41 -3.00 2.48
N SER A 29 7.71 -2.21 3.29
CA SER A 29 7.09 -2.68 4.53
C SER A 29 6.03 -3.75 4.26
N PHE A 30 5.20 -3.56 3.23
CA PHE A 30 4.25 -4.57 2.76
C PHE A 30 4.96 -5.85 2.30
N GLY A 31 6.06 -5.73 1.55
CA GLY A 31 6.86 -6.88 1.11
C GLY A 31 7.44 -7.67 2.28
N VAL A 32 8.01 -7.00 3.28
CA VAL A 32 8.55 -7.63 4.48
C VAL A 32 7.44 -8.34 5.27
N LEU A 33 6.30 -7.69 5.48
CA LEU A 33 5.15 -8.33 6.14
C LEU A 33 4.68 -9.55 5.34
N SER A 34 4.57 -9.45 4.02
CA SER A 34 4.09 -10.54 3.16
C SER A 34 5.00 -11.77 3.21
N VAL A 35 6.33 -11.59 3.18
CA VAL A 35 7.30 -12.68 3.33
C VAL A 35 7.22 -13.31 4.72
N ASN A 36 7.13 -12.48 5.76
CA ASN A 36 6.98 -12.98 7.14
C ASN A 36 5.71 -13.82 7.27
N LEU A 37 4.60 -13.34 6.71
CA LEU A 37 3.30 -14.01 6.71
C LEU A 37 3.35 -15.35 5.97
N PHE A 38 4.03 -15.40 4.82
CA PHE A 38 4.23 -16.66 4.10
C PHE A 38 5.03 -17.68 4.93
N PHE A 39 6.08 -17.23 5.62
CA PHE A 39 6.91 -18.11 6.44
C PHE A 39 6.14 -18.67 7.64
N LEU A 40 5.39 -17.81 8.35
CA LEU A 40 4.51 -18.24 9.45
C LEU A 40 3.40 -19.16 8.95
N LEU A 41 2.73 -18.83 7.83
CA LEU A 41 1.68 -19.69 7.26
C LEU A 41 2.23 -21.09 6.93
N LYS A 42 3.40 -21.16 6.29
CA LYS A 42 4.05 -22.42 5.96
C LYS A 42 4.37 -23.25 7.21
N ALA A 43 4.86 -22.61 8.28
CA ALA A 43 5.14 -23.29 9.54
C ALA A 43 3.86 -23.85 10.19
N ASN A 44 2.78 -23.07 10.18
CA ASN A 44 1.48 -23.47 10.73
C ASN A 44 0.84 -24.61 9.93
N ILE A 45 0.85 -24.53 8.59
CA ILE A 45 0.36 -25.61 7.71
C ILE A 45 1.18 -26.89 7.94
N LYS A 46 2.50 -26.78 8.08
CA LYS A 46 3.37 -27.93 8.34
C LYS A 46 3.02 -28.59 9.67
N LEU A 47 2.80 -27.82 10.73
CA LEU A 47 2.37 -28.35 12.03
C LEU A 47 1.01 -29.07 11.93
N PHE A 48 0.05 -28.47 11.24
CA PHE A 48 -1.28 -29.05 11.06
C PHE A 48 -1.25 -30.36 10.25
N ILE A 49 -0.38 -30.44 9.24
CA ILE A 49 -0.16 -31.68 8.46
C ILE A 49 0.55 -32.74 9.30
N ASP A 50 1.59 -32.37 10.05
CA ASP A 50 2.43 -33.32 10.80
C ASP A 50 1.73 -33.89 12.05
N TYR A 51 0.79 -33.16 12.66
CA TYR A 51 0.18 -33.53 13.95
C TYR A 51 -1.36 -33.53 13.97
N GLY A 52 -2.04 -33.10 12.89
CA GLY A 52 -3.50 -33.12 12.78
C GLY A 52 -4.23 -32.20 13.77
N LEU A 53 -5.48 -32.54 14.12
CA LEU A 53 -6.34 -31.74 15.02
C LEU A 53 -5.81 -31.64 16.46
N MET A 54 -4.84 -32.46 16.85
CA MET A 54 -4.25 -32.47 18.19
C MET A 54 -3.47 -31.17 18.49
N VAL A 55 -3.01 -30.45 17.46
CA VAL A 55 -2.24 -29.20 17.57
C VAL A 55 -3.08 -27.96 17.88
N ILE A 56 -4.42 -28.07 17.86
CA ILE A 56 -5.31 -26.96 18.21
C ILE A 56 -5.13 -26.56 19.69
N ASP A 57 -4.86 -27.52 20.58
CA ASP A 57 -4.60 -27.28 22.02
C ASP A 57 -3.21 -26.68 22.31
N ASP A 58 -2.24 -26.84 21.40
CA ASP A 58 -0.87 -26.35 21.55
C ASP A 58 -0.70 -24.87 21.12
N GLY A 59 -1.80 -24.17 20.83
CA GLY A 59 -1.78 -22.73 20.50
C GLY A 59 -1.59 -22.41 19.01
N ALA A 60 -1.62 -23.40 18.12
CA ALA A 60 -1.58 -23.14 16.67
C ALA A 60 -2.79 -22.33 16.18
N LEU A 61 -3.92 -22.40 16.88
CA LEU A 61 -5.11 -21.60 16.56
C LEU A 61 -4.87 -20.09 16.84
N ASP A 62 -4.19 -19.76 17.93
CA ASP A 62 -3.79 -18.38 18.24
C ASP A 62 -2.79 -17.86 17.21
N GLN A 63 -1.84 -18.70 16.78
CA GLN A 63 -0.88 -18.34 15.75
C GLN A 63 -1.54 -18.11 14.38
N LEU A 64 -2.61 -18.85 14.08
CA LEU A 64 -3.42 -18.67 12.86
C LEU A 64 -4.27 -17.39 12.92
N LEU A 65 -4.80 -17.03 14.10
CA LEU A 65 -5.47 -15.75 14.33
C LEU A 65 -4.51 -14.56 14.23
N GLU A 66 -3.30 -14.69 14.77
CA GLU A 66 -2.26 -13.66 14.65
C GLU A 66 -1.84 -13.47 13.19
N LEU A 67 -1.75 -14.55 12.43
CA LEU A 67 -1.51 -14.53 10.98
C LEU A 67 -2.64 -13.83 10.21
N LEU A 68 -3.90 -14.09 10.57
CA LEU A 68 -5.06 -13.38 10.01
C LEU A 68 -4.99 -11.88 10.32
N GLY A 69 -4.61 -11.52 11.55
CA GLY A 69 -4.38 -10.13 11.95
C GLY A 69 -3.29 -9.45 11.11
N GLN A 70 -2.15 -10.12 10.92
CA GLN A 70 -1.06 -9.64 10.06
C GLN A 70 -1.49 -9.51 8.59
N THR A 71 -2.37 -10.41 8.12
CA THR A 71 -2.88 -10.37 6.74
C THR A 71 -3.71 -9.12 6.53
N TYR A 72 -4.61 -8.83 7.47
CA TYR A 72 -5.46 -7.64 7.43
C TYR A 72 -4.63 -6.36 7.52
N LEU A 73 -3.58 -6.36 8.34
CA LEU A 73 -2.63 -5.25 8.42
C LEU A 73 -1.87 -5.04 7.11
N CYS A 74 -1.47 -6.13 6.44
CA CYS A 74 -0.86 -6.10 5.11
C CYS A 74 -1.80 -5.46 4.08
N VAL A 75 -3.08 -5.86 4.06
CA VAL A 75 -4.10 -5.30 3.17
C VAL A 75 -4.32 -3.80 3.44
N MET A 76 -4.28 -3.37 4.71
CA MET A 76 -4.34 -1.95 5.06
C MET A 76 -3.16 -1.17 4.47
N PHE A 77 -1.94 -1.65 4.61
CA PHE A 77 -0.76 -1.00 4.02
C PHE A 77 -0.83 -0.95 2.50
N LEU A 78 -1.31 -2.03 1.86
CA LEU A 78 -1.55 -2.07 0.42
C LEU A 78 -2.56 -0.99 0.00
N ALA A 79 -3.67 -0.84 0.73
CA ALA A 79 -4.68 0.18 0.44
C ALA A 79 -4.09 1.60 0.52
N PHE A 80 -3.30 1.89 1.55
CA PHE A 80 -2.60 3.19 1.68
C PHE A 80 -1.61 3.44 0.54
N PHE A 81 -0.86 2.41 0.13
CA PHE A 81 0.03 2.47 -1.01
C PHE A 81 -0.75 2.79 -2.30
N SER A 82 -1.83 2.07 -2.59
CA SER A 82 -2.66 2.31 -3.79
C SER A 82 -3.33 3.68 -3.80
N ILE A 83 -3.70 4.23 -2.64
CA ILE A 83 -4.21 5.61 -2.55
C ILE A 83 -3.11 6.61 -2.92
N SER A 84 -1.90 6.40 -2.39
CA SER A 84 -0.74 7.27 -2.65
C SER A 84 -0.35 7.25 -4.13
N GLU A 85 -0.35 6.06 -4.75
CA GLU A 85 -0.13 5.87 -6.18
C GLU A 85 -1.15 6.66 -7.02
N ARG A 86 -2.44 6.53 -6.74
CA ARG A 86 -3.51 7.24 -7.48
C ARG A 86 -3.35 8.74 -7.43
N ILE A 87 -2.91 9.30 -6.29
CA ILE A 87 -2.68 10.74 -6.14
C ILE A 87 -1.48 11.19 -6.98
N LEU A 88 -0.38 10.43 -6.93
CA LEU A 88 0.83 10.73 -7.69
C LEU A 88 0.56 10.67 -9.21
N VAL A 89 -0.10 9.61 -9.68
CA VAL A 89 -0.48 9.42 -11.08
C VAL A 89 -1.36 10.57 -11.56
N LYS A 90 -2.42 10.93 -10.80
CA LYS A 90 -3.28 12.07 -11.15
C LYS A 90 -2.49 13.37 -11.28
N ARG A 91 -1.54 13.63 -10.38
CA ARG A 91 -0.68 14.82 -10.45
C ARG A 91 0.26 14.80 -11.64
N LEU A 92 0.88 13.66 -11.93
CA LEU A 92 1.79 13.52 -13.06
C LEU A 92 1.06 13.70 -14.39
N THR A 93 -0.14 13.13 -14.52
CA THR A 93 -0.99 13.29 -15.70
C THR A 93 -1.45 14.74 -15.86
N ALA A 94 -1.84 15.42 -14.77
CA ALA A 94 -2.20 16.83 -14.81
C ALA A 94 -1.02 17.73 -15.24
N GLN A 95 0.20 17.46 -14.72
CA GLN A 95 1.41 18.17 -15.14
C GLN A 95 1.77 17.90 -16.61
N ARG A 96 1.64 16.65 -17.06
CA ARG A 96 1.88 16.27 -18.46
C ARG A 96 0.90 16.95 -19.41
N LEU A 97 -0.40 17.01 -19.07
CA LEU A 97 -1.38 17.76 -19.87
C LEU A 97 -1.07 19.26 -19.89
N ALA A 98 -0.70 19.85 -18.75
CA ALA A 98 -0.30 21.25 -18.69
C ALA A 98 0.96 21.54 -19.54
N ALA A 99 1.92 20.61 -19.56
CA ALA A 99 3.14 20.73 -20.35
C ALA A 99 2.93 20.53 -21.85
N LEU A 100 1.89 19.78 -22.27
CA LEU A 100 1.55 19.61 -23.68
C LEU A 100 0.93 20.87 -24.31
N GLY A 101 0.58 21.87 -23.49
CA GLY A 101 -0.05 23.10 -23.96
C GLY A 101 -1.49 22.86 -24.46
N PRO A 102 -2.32 23.92 -24.58
CA PRO A 102 -3.64 23.79 -25.15
C PRO A 102 -3.54 23.26 -26.59
N PRO A 103 -4.47 22.39 -27.03
CA PRO A 103 -4.49 21.93 -28.41
C PRO A 103 -4.50 23.14 -29.36
N PRO A 104 -3.78 23.09 -30.49
CA PRO A 104 -3.76 24.19 -31.45
C PRO A 104 -5.20 24.54 -31.82
N ARG A 105 -5.56 25.80 -31.58
CA ARG A 105 -6.89 26.33 -31.88
C ARG A 105 -7.04 26.25 -33.39
N SER A 106 -8.05 25.52 -33.86
CA SER A 106 -8.33 25.33 -35.30
C SER A 106 -8.64 26.65 -36.05
N GLU A 107 -8.67 27.78 -35.34
CA GLU A 107 -8.87 29.13 -35.88
C GLU A 107 -7.64 29.67 -36.62
N ASP A 108 -6.42 29.13 -36.39
CA ASP A 108 -5.20 29.55 -37.12
C ASP A 108 -4.98 28.81 -38.46
N GLN A 109 -5.82 27.83 -38.81
CA GLN A 109 -5.75 27.10 -40.09
C GLN A 109 -6.71 27.65 -41.16
N ALA A 110 -7.38 28.77 -40.87
CA ALA A 110 -8.26 29.46 -41.80
C ALA A 110 -7.81 30.92 -41.98
N SER A 111 -6.62 31.13 -42.53
CA SER A 111 -6.18 32.40 -43.13
C SER A 111 -5.28 32.13 -44.32
#